data_AF-A0AAN8IIU2-F1
#
_entry.id   AF-A0AAN8IIU2-F1
#
_cell.length_a   1.000
_cell.length_b   1.000
_cell.length_c   1.000
_cell.angle_alpha   90.00
_cell.angle_beta   90.00
_cell.angle_gamma   90.00
#
_symmetry.space_group_name_H-M   'P 1'
#
loop_
_entity.id
_entity.type
_entity.pdbx_description
1 polymer ?
#
loop_
_entity_poly.entity_id
_entity_poly.type
_entity_poly.pdbx_seq_one_letter_code
_entity_poly.pdbx_strand_id
1 'polypeptide(L)'
;MGSPNALRHGLLPVVQMVFKPFYEQDTMYNLTISTQVDIVCFGVGTGGTVTGVGRYLKEKNPNIKVYAVEPYESSLLNGFPHSPHKIQGIGAGIIPEVLDRSLLEEALRVHSDDAIAMARRLAVEEAILAGISSGANVCAAIE
;
A
#
# COMPACT_ATOMS: atom_id res chain seq x y z
N MET A 1 16.87 -8.99 -20.75
CA MET A 1 15.85 -8.26 -21.53
C MET A 1 14.49 -8.70 -21.02
N GLY A 2 13.90 -7.96 -20.07
CA GLY A 2 12.54 -8.22 -19.58
C GLY A 2 11.53 -7.55 -20.51
N SER A 3 10.50 -8.29 -20.89
CA SER A 3 9.42 -7.84 -21.79
C SER A 3 8.63 -6.65 -21.20
N PRO A 4 8.35 -5.57 -21.94
CA PRO A 4 7.63 -4.38 -21.44
C PRO A 4 6.11 -4.53 -21.27
N ASN A 5 5.52 -5.74 -21.33
CA ASN A 5 4.10 -5.89 -21.68
C ASN A 5 3.18 -6.55 -20.63
N ALA A 6 3.51 -6.52 -19.33
CA ALA A 6 2.66 -7.13 -18.30
C ALA A 6 1.32 -6.40 -18.03
N LEU A 7 1.10 -5.18 -18.57
CA LEU A 7 -0.10 -4.38 -18.31
C LEU A 7 -1.26 -4.58 -19.30
N ARG A 8 -1.11 -5.48 -20.31
CA ARG A 8 -2.19 -5.76 -21.26
C ARG A 8 -2.55 -7.24 -21.23
N HIS A 9 -3.74 -7.52 -20.67
CA HIS A 9 -4.47 -8.79 -20.71
C HIS A 9 -4.12 -9.82 -19.62
N GLY A 10 -4.77 -9.63 -18.47
CA GLY A 10 -4.95 -10.63 -17.41
C GLY A 10 -5.56 -9.92 -16.21
N LEU A 11 -6.74 -10.35 -15.77
CA LEU A 11 -7.42 -9.83 -14.58
C LEU A 11 -6.48 -9.96 -13.37
N LEU A 12 -5.74 -8.90 -13.07
CA LEU A 12 -5.20 -8.71 -11.73
C LEU A 12 -6.42 -8.53 -10.80
N PRO A 13 -6.44 -9.15 -9.61
CA PRO A 13 -7.42 -8.76 -8.58
C PRO A 13 -7.35 -7.25 -8.47
N VAL A 14 -8.48 -6.55 -8.46
CA VAL A 14 -8.49 -5.08 -8.54
C VAL A 14 -7.83 -4.54 -7.27
N VAL A 15 -6.53 -4.26 -7.34
CA VAL A 15 -5.77 -3.66 -6.24
C VAL A 15 -6.03 -2.16 -6.30
N GLN A 16 -6.84 -1.66 -5.36
CA GLN A 16 -7.13 -0.24 -5.31
C GLN A 16 -6.06 0.49 -4.51
N MET A 17 -5.48 1.48 -5.18
CA MET A 17 -4.38 2.26 -4.67
C MET A 17 -4.86 3.66 -4.31
N VAL A 18 -4.91 3.99 -3.02
CA VAL A 18 -5.40 5.30 -2.57
C VAL A 18 -4.24 6.28 -2.49
N PHE A 19 -4.22 7.24 -3.41
CA PHE A 19 -3.18 8.27 -3.53
C PHE A 19 -3.51 9.55 -2.75
N LYS A 20 -4.05 9.52 -1.53
CA LYS A 20 -4.26 10.77 -0.77
C LYS A 20 -4.32 10.57 0.75
N PRO A 21 -3.64 11.41 1.57
CA PRO A 21 -3.78 11.39 3.02
C PRO A 21 -5.06 12.15 3.40
N PHE A 22 -6.21 11.48 3.41
CA PHE A 22 -7.49 12.10 3.81
C PHE A 22 -8.24 11.21 4.79
N TYR A 23 -8.88 11.87 5.77
CA TYR A 23 -9.64 11.27 6.86
C TYR A 23 -10.79 10.38 6.36
N GLU A 24 -11.17 9.44 7.22
CA GLU A 24 -12.09 8.30 7.06
C GLU A 24 -13.23 8.45 6.03
N GLN A 25 -13.91 9.60 5.96
CA GLN A 25 -15.11 9.75 5.12
C GLN A 25 -14.82 9.94 3.62
N ASP A 26 -13.79 10.69 3.23
CA ASP A 26 -13.55 11.03 1.83
C ASP A 26 -12.90 9.88 1.04
N THR A 27 -12.05 9.10 1.71
CA THR A 27 -11.46 7.89 1.12
C THR A 27 -12.54 6.82 0.88
N MET A 28 -13.47 6.69 1.83
CA MET A 28 -14.57 5.74 1.77
C MET A 28 -15.54 6.05 0.61
N TYR A 29 -15.82 7.33 0.32
CA TYR A 29 -16.68 7.72 -0.80
C TYR A 29 -16.13 7.28 -2.16
N ASN A 30 -14.81 7.37 -2.36
CA ASN A 30 -14.18 6.95 -3.62
C ASN A 30 -14.03 5.41 -3.73
N LEU A 31 -13.80 4.71 -2.62
CA LEU A 31 -13.79 3.23 -2.59
C LEU A 31 -15.17 2.62 -2.84
N THR A 32 -16.25 3.31 -2.44
CA THR A 32 -17.63 2.88 -2.67
C THR A 32 -17.96 2.70 -4.16
N ILE A 33 -17.20 3.32 -5.07
CA ILE A 33 -17.40 3.22 -6.53
C ILE A 33 -16.86 1.88 -7.10
N SER A 34 -16.10 1.10 -6.32
CA SER A 34 -15.48 -0.15 -6.75
C SER A 34 -15.88 -1.29 -5.82
N THR A 35 -17.01 -1.94 -6.09
CA THR A 35 -17.51 -3.11 -5.34
C THR A 35 -16.79 -4.43 -5.70
N GLN A 36 -15.62 -4.35 -6.36
CA GLN A 36 -14.86 -5.50 -6.88
C GLN A 36 -13.42 -5.57 -6.34
N VAL A 37 -13.16 -5.02 -5.16
CA VAL A 37 -11.83 -5.11 -4.54
C VAL A 37 -11.68 -6.44 -3.82
N ASP A 38 -10.63 -7.19 -4.15
CA ASP A 38 -10.25 -8.43 -3.45
C ASP A 38 -9.09 -8.23 -2.46
N ILE A 39 -8.17 -7.33 -2.80
CA ILE A 39 -6.91 -7.10 -2.06
C ILE A 39 -6.62 -5.60 -1.98
N VAL A 40 -6.15 -5.14 -0.82
CA VAL A 40 -5.61 -3.80 -0.64
C VAL A 40 -4.25 -3.82 0.05
N CYS A 41 -3.35 -2.95 -0.41
CA CYS A 41 -2.00 -2.79 0.14
C CYS A 41 -1.77 -1.33 0.53
N PHE A 42 -1.42 -1.08 1.79
CA PHE A 42 -1.19 0.28 2.29
C PHE A 42 0.08 0.40 3.13
N GLY A 43 0.92 1.34 2.71
CA GLY A 43 2.04 1.86 3.48
C GLY A 43 1.65 2.33 4.87
N VAL A 44 2.36 1.85 5.89
CA VAL A 44 2.06 2.17 7.28
C VAL A 44 2.95 3.30 7.78
N GLY A 45 2.36 4.49 7.87
CA GLY A 45 2.87 5.61 8.68
C GLY A 45 2.23 5.59 10.06
N THR A 46 1.11 6.30 10.21
CA THR A 46 0.31 6.30 11.46
C THR A 46 -0.62 5.09 11.58
N GLY A 47 -0.83 4.31 10.51
CA GLY A 47 -1.75 3.19 10.47
C GLY A 47 -3.22 3.55 10.22
N GLY A 48 -3.59 4.84 10.22
CA GLY A 48 -4.98 5.26 10.06
C GLY A 48 -5.64 4.78 8.76
N THR A 49 -4.94 4.87 7.63
CA THR A 49 -5.49 4.45 6.33
C THR A 49 -5.76 2.95 6.28
N VAL A 50 -4.77 2.12 6.63
CA VAL A 50 -4.92 0.66 6.58
C VAL A 50 -5.98 0.17 7.55
N THR A 51 -6.07 0.77 8.75
CA THR A 51 -7.10 0.43 9.74
C THR A 51 -8.49 0.86 9.27
N GLY A 52 -8.67 2.13 8.90
CA GLY A 52 -9.99 2.67 8.53
C GLY A 52 -10.54 2.02 7.26
N VAL A 53 -9.73 1.94 6.21
CA VAL A 53 -10.11 1.29 4.95
C VAL A 53 -10.28 -0.21 5.14
N GLY A 54 -9.36 -0.88 5.85
CA GLY A 54 -9.43 -2.31 6.09
C GLY A 54 -10.70 -2.73 6.83
N ARG A 55 -11.09 -1.99 7.89
CA ARG A 55 -12.35 -2.23 8.61
C ARG A 55 -13.54 -2.04 7.69
N TYR A 56 -13.63 -0.90 7.02
CA TYR A 56 -14.75 -0.61 6.12
C TYR A 56 -14.90 -1.69 5.03
N LEU A 57 -13.81 -2.09 4.38
CA LEU A 57 -13.86 -3.11 3.33
C LEU A 57 -14.25 -4.49 3.88
N LYS A 58 -13.68 -4.91 5.02
CA LYS A 58 -14.03 -6.20 5.64
C LYS A 58 -15.48 -6.23 6.16
N GLU A 59 -16.06 -5.09 6.56
CA GLU A 59 -17.50 -4.97 6.86
C GLU A 59 -18.38 -5.21 5.61
N LYS A 60 -17.90 -4.85 4.42
CA LYS A 60 -18.62 -5.09 3.15
C LYS A 60 -18.39 -6.50 2.61
N ASN A 61 -17.16 -6.99 2.67
CA ASN A 61 -16.78 -8.33 2.26
C ASN A 61 -15.63 -8.83 3.16
N PRO A 62 -15.89 -9.76 4.09
CA PRO A 62 -14.87 -10.25 5.02
C PRO A 62 -13.73 -11.02 4.33
N ASN A 63 -13.92 -11.45 3.07
CA ASN A 63 -12.88 -12.14 2.30
C ASN A 63 -11.81 -11.18 1.73
N ILE A 64 -12.00 -9.87 1.83
CA ILE A 64 -10.99 -8.90 1.38
C ILE A 64 -9.74 -9.04 2.22
N LYS A 65 -8.60 -9.14 1.54
CA LYS A 65 -7.29 -9.22 2.16
C LYS A 65 -6.68 -7.84 2.30
N VAL A 66 -6.10 -7.58 3.47
CA VAL A 66 -5.49 -6.29 3.80
C VAL A 66 -4.02 -6.52 4.12
N TYR A 67 -3.15 -5.87 3.39
CA TYR A 67 -1.70 -5.95 3.57
C TYR A 67 -1.16 -4.59 4.00
N ALA A 68 -0.28 -4.62 5.01
CA ALA A 68 0.55 -3.47 5.34
C ALA A 68 1.78 -3.44 4.41
N VAL A 69 2.31 -2.25 4.14
CA VAL A 69 3.58 -2.08 3.43
C VAL A 69 4.57 -1.34 4.34
N GLU A 70 5.74 -1.94 4.53
CA GLU A 70 6.86 -1.37 5.28
C GLU A 70 8.12 -1.26 4.41
N PRO A 71 9.03 -0.32 4.72
CA PRO A 71 10.37 -0.33 4.14
C PRO A 71 11.09 -1.62 4.51
N TYR A 72 11.71 -2.27 3.53
CA TYR A 72 12.50 -3.48 3.77
C TYR A 72 13.60 -3.24 4.81
N GLU A 73 14.20 -2.05 4.79
CA GLU A 73 15.26 -1.64 5.70
C GLU A 73 14.76 -1.41 7.14
N SER A 74 13.46 -1.13 7.32
CA SER A 74 12.85 -0.79 8.61
C SER A 74 11.46 -1.39 8.75
N SER A 75 11.41 -2.68 9.10
CA SER A 75 10.18 -3.47 9.09
C SER A 75 9.84 -4.04 10.47
N LEU A 76 9.26 -3.19 11.33
CA LEU A 76 8.92 -3.54 12.71
C LEU A 76 7.76 -4.53 12.79
N LEU A 77 6.79 -4.47 11.87
CA LEU A 77 5.67 -5.42 11.85
C LEU A 77 6.13 -6.85 11.55
N ASN A 78 7.25 -7.00 10.84
CA ASN A 78 7.91 -8.28 10.61
C ASN A 78 8.96 -8.65 11.68
N GLY A 79 9.08 -7.87 12.75
CA GLY A 79 10.02 -8.12 13.85
C GLY A 79 11.47 -7.71 13.57
N PHE A 80 11.74 -6.99 12.47
CA PHE A 80 13.06 -6.43 12.20
C PHE A 80 13.23 -5.06 12.86
N PRO A 81 14.44 -4.68 13.27
CA PRO A 81 14.68 -3.38 13.91
C PRO A 81 14.40 -2.21 12.95
N HIS A 82 14.10 -1.05 13.53
CA HIS A 82 14.08 0.20 12.79
C HIS A 82 15.48 0.55 12.28
N SER A 83 15.56 1.06 11.05
CA SER A 83 16.78 1.54 10.40
C SER A 83 16.46 2.71 9.47
N PRO A 84 17.41 3.61 9.15
CA PRO A 84 17.18 4.64 8.14
C PRO A 84 16.75 4.05 6.79
N HIS A 85 15.71 4.64 6.18
CA HIS A 85 15.17 4.27 4.87
C HIS A 85 14.75 5.53 4.10
N LYS A 86 14.49 5.40 2.79
CA LYS A 86 14.17 6.56 1.92
C LYS A 86 12.68 6.71 1.61
N ILE A 87 11.84 5.73 1.99
CA ILE A 87 10.40 5.77 1.72
C ILE A 87 9.69 6.73 2.68
N GLN A 88 9.58 8.00 2.29
CA GLN A 88 8.95 9.03 3.12
C GLN A 88 7.44 8.79 3.31
N GLY A 89 6.98 8.96 4.54
CA GLY A 89 5.57 8.86 4.94
C GLY A 89 5.16 7.52 5.57
N ILE A 90 6.04 6.52 5.56
CA ILE A 90 5.82 5.20 6.19
C ILE A 90 7.04 4.81 7.03
N GLY A 91 6.97 3.70 7.77
CA GLY A 91 8.13 3.16 8.50
C GLY A 91 8.57 4.03 9.67
N ALA A 92 7.62 4.57 10.44
CA ALA A 92 7.85 5.57 11.49
C ALA A 92 8.76 5.15 12.67
N GLY A 93 9.31 3.94 12.66
CA GLY A 93 10.19 3.43 13.72
C GLY A 93 9.46 3.05 15.01
N ILE A 94 8.13 3.03 14.99
CA ILE A 94 7.26 2.55 16.06
C ILE A 94 6.03 1.86 15.44
N ILE A 95 5.42 0.92 16.17
CA ILE A 95 4.10 0.37 15.80
C ILE A 95 3.04 1.30 16.39
N PRO A 96 2.24 2.02 15.57
CA PRO A 96 1.26 2.98 16.09
C PRO A 96 0.07 2.28 16.77
N GLU A 97 -0.47 2.88 17.84
CA GLU A 97 -1.67 2.36 18.51
C GLU A 97 -2.92 2.37 17.61
N VAL A 98 -2.96 3.26 16.62
CA VAL A 98 -4.05 3.38 15.64
C VAL A 98 -4.07 2.21 14.65
N LEU A 99 -2.95 1.48 14.50
CA LEU A 99 -2.87 0.33 13.62
C LEU A 99 -3.57 -0.89 14.23
N ASP A 100 -4.66 -1.32 13.59
CA ASP A 100 -5.33 -2.56 13.95
C ASP A 100 -4.71 -3.74 13.21
N ARG A 101 -3.75 -4.39 13.87
CA ARG A 101 -3.00 -5.52 13.30
C ARG A 101 -3.86 -6.76 13.06
N SER A 102 -5.04 -6.87 13.69
CA SER A 102 -5.92 -8.02 13.50
C SER A 102 -6.56 -8.07 12.11
N LEU A 103 -6.53 -6.95 11.38
CA LEU A 103 -7.04 -6.85 10.01
C LEU A 103 -6.05 -7.37 8.97
N LEU A 104 -4.75 -7.43 9.31
CA LEU A 104 -3.67 -7.65 8.36
C LEU A 104 -3.48 -9.15 8.11
N GLU A 105 -3.32 -9.52 6.85
CA GLU A 105 -2.83 -10.85 6.50
C GLU A 105 -1.32 -10.93 6.83
N GLU A 106 -0.54 -9.97 6.33
CA GLU A 106 0.87 -9.78 6.66
C GLU A 106 1.34 -8.35 6.32
N ALA A 107 2.61 -8.05 6.61
CA ALA A 107 3.26 -6.81 6.22
C ALA A 107 4.29 -7.09 5.11
N LEU A 108 4.01 -6.59 3.92
CA LEU A 108 4.89 -6.67 2.76
C LEU A 108 6.05 -5.69 2.92
N ARG A 109 7.24 -6.10 2.45
CA ARG A 109 8.49 -5.35 2.62
C ARG A 109 8.99 -4.88 1.27
N VAL A 110 9.16 -3.57 1.10
CA VAL A 110 9.61 -2.99 -0.17
C VAL A 110 10.91 -2.24 0.03
N HIS A 111 11.90 -2.50 -0.83
CA HIS A 111 13.16 -1.77 -0.80
C HIS A 111 12.98 -0.31 -1.21
N SER A 112 13.72 0.57 -0.54
CA SER A 112 13.69 2.00 -0.83
C SER A 112 14.00 2.34 -2.29
N ASP A 113 14.95 1.63 -2.90
CA ASP A 113 15.37 1.89 -4.27
C ASP A 113 14.31 1.43 -5.30
N ASP A 114 13.60 0.33 -5.02
CA ASP A 114 12.48 -0.14 -5.86
C ASP A 114 11.30 0.81 -5.79
N ALA A 115 10.95 1.30 -4.59
CA ALA A 115 9.90 2.30 -4.42
C ALA A 115 10.21 3.61 -5.18
N ILE A 116 11.47 4.05 -5.18
CA ILE A 116 11.92 5.25 -5.93
C ILE A 116 11.82 4.99 -7.44
N ALA A 117 12.30 3.83 -7.91
CA ALA A 117 12.24 3.47 -9.31
C ALA A 117 10.77 3.41 -9.79
N MET A 118 9.89 2.81 -8.99
CA MET A 118 8.48 2.71 -9.31
C MET A 118 7.76 4.06 -9.32
N ALA A 119 8.03 4.95 -8.36
CA ALA A 119 7.46 6.30 -8.36
C ALA A 119 7.85 7.09 -9.63
N ARG A 120 9.07 6.90 -10.13
CA ARG A 120 9.51 7.49 -11.41
C ARG A 120 8.79 6.88 -12.61
N ARG A 121 8.62 5.55 -12.61
CA ARG A 121 7.88 4.85 -13.66
C ARG A 121 6.43 5.32 -13.73
N LEU A 122 5.74 5.45 -12.61
CA LEU A 122 4.39 6.02 -12.56
C LEU A 122 4.30 7.39 -13.24
N ALA A 123 5.27 8.27 -13.01
CA ALA A 123 5.27 9.60 -13.61
C ALA A 123 5.49 9.57 -15.13
N VAL A 124 6.36 8.67 -15.61
CA VAL A 124 6.78 8.60 -17.02
C VAL A 124 5.83 7.74 -17.87
N GLU A 125 5.40 6.59 -17.33
CA GLU A 125 4.62 5.57 -18.03
C GLU A 125 3.11 5.83 -17.92
N GLU A 126 2.65 6.31 -16.75
CA GLU A 126 1.21 6.43 -16.42
C GLU A 126 0.74 7.88 -16.23
N ALA A 127 1.65 8.86 -16.36
CA ALA A 127 1.39 10.28 -16.06
C ALA A 127 0.88 10.53 -14.62
N ILE A 128 1.23 9.64 -13.67
CA ILE A 128 0.88 9.76 -12.25
C ILE A 128 2.08 10.31 -11.49
N LEU A 129 2.05 11.61 -11.14
CA LEU A 129 3.07 12.22 -10.29
C LEU A 129 2.77 11.98 -8.80
N ALA A 130 3.38 10.94 -8.24
CA ALA A 130 3.19 10.53 -6.84
C ALA A 130 4.51 10.43 -6.06
N GLY A 131 4.41 10.29 -4.73
CA GLY A 131 5.56 10.17 -3.82
C GLY A 131 6.17 8.77 -3.76
N ILE A 132 7.31 8.64 -3.08
CA ILE A 132 8.04 7.36 -2.95
C ILE A 132 7.19 6.29 -2.23
N SER A 133 6.40 6.66 -1.21
CA SER A 133 5.47 5.74 -0.54
C SER A 133 4.37 5.22 -1.46
N SER A 134 3.95 6.02 -2.44
CA SER A 134 3.06 5.51 -3.49
C SER A 134 3.78 4.51 -4.38
N GLY A 135 5.04 4.76 -4.77
CA GLY A 135 5.86 3.77 -5.46
C GLY A 135 5.96 2.45 -4.67
N ALA A 136 6.15 2.52 -3.35
CA ALA A 136 6.20 1.36 -2.48
C ALA A 136 4.90 0.55 -2.49
N ASN A 137 3.76 1.23 -2.38
CA ASN A 137 2.46 0.56 -2.48
C ASN A 137 2.27 -0.12 -3.85
N VAL A 138 2.80 0.43 -4.96
CA VAL A 138 2.65 -0.19 -6.29
C VAL A 138 3.49 -1.44 -6.33
N CYS A 139 4.76 -1.36 -5.89
CA CYS A 139 5.64 -2.53 -5.80
C CYS A 139 4.94 -3.69 -5.07
N ALA A 140 4.41 -3.41 -3.88
CA ALA A 140 3.68 -4.39 -3.09
C ALA A 140 2.37 -4.90 -3.74
N ALA A 141 1.79 -4.16 -4.69
CA ALA A 141 0.54 -4.52 -5.37
C ALA A 141 0.76 -5.39 -6.61
N ILE A 142 1.95 -5.32 -7.22
CA ILE A 142 2.27 -6.02 -8.48
C ILE A 142 3.19 -7.23 -8.30
N GLU A 143 3.70 -7.43 -7.08
CA GLU A 143 4.42 -8.64 -6.65
C GLU A 143 3.44 -9.77 -6.29
#